data_AF-A0A1G9G5K0-F1
#
_entry.id   AF-A0A1G9G5K0-F1
#
_cell.length_a   1.000
_cell.length_b   1.000
_cell.length_c   1.000
_cell.angle_alpha   90.00
_cell.angle_beta   90.00
_cell.angle_gamma   90.00
#
_symmetry.space_group_name_H-M   'P 1'
#
loop_
_entity.id
_entity.type
_entity.pdbx_description
1 polymer ?
#
loop_
_entity_poly.entity_id
_entity_poly.type
_entity_poly.pdbx_seq_one_letter_code
_entity_poly.pdbx_strand_id
1 'polypeptide(L)'
;MHLDTDFGGHPDDACALAMVLGQPGVEVVLREQTLRTVVEGDVLRFEPHPGGRPTRVLAGLDATAFPETWLTAVETAHRTAA
;
A
#
# COMPACT_ATOMS: atom_id res chain seq x y z
N MET A 1 1.95 -3.04 10.98
CA MET A 1 1.71 -2.18 9.80
C MET A 1 1.43 -0.80 10.37
N HIS A 2 2.28 0.17 10.05
CA HIS A 2 2.03 1.57 10.38
C HIS A 2 1.40 2.18 9.12
N LEU A 3 0.19 2.71 9.26
CA LEU A 3 -0.51 3.47 8.23
C LEU A 3 -0.37 4.92 8.68
N ASP A 4 0.44 5.69 7.97
CA ASP A 4 0.40 7.15 8.15
C ASP A 4 -0.92 7.60 7.49
N THR A 5 -1.64 8.53 8.07
CA THR A 5 -2.97 8.90 7.54
C THR A 5 -3.12 10.41 7.53
N ASP A 6 -2.23 11.06 6.80
CA ASP A 6 -2.50 12.38 6.25
C ASP A 6 -3.44 12.23 5.03
N PHE A 7 -4.74 12.06 5.34
CA PHE A 7 -5.85 12.11 4.40
C PHE A 7 -5.79 13.39 3.54
N GLY A 8 -5.10 13.31 2.40
CA GLY A 8 -4.99 14.42 1.45
C GLY A 8 -3.68 14.48 0.65
N GLY A 9 -2.60 13.80 1.09
CA GLY A 9 -1.29 13.92 0.43
C GLY A 9 -0.99 12.81 -0.59
N HIS A 10 -1.07 11.55 -0.16
CA HIS A 10 -0.59 10.40 -0.94
C HIS A 10 -1.54 9.19 -0.82
N PRO A 11 -2.02 8.61 -1.93
CA PRO A 11 -2.95 7.46 -1.91
C PRO A 11 -2.30 6.15 -1.47
N ASP A 12 -1.03 6.18 -1.06
CA ASP A 12 -0.21 5.00 -0.83
C ASP A 12 -0.69 4.20 0.40
N ASP A 13 -1.21 4.86 1.44
CA ASP A 13 -1.79 4.18 2.61
C ASP A 13 -3.16 3.55 2.32
N ALA A 14 -3.98 4.21 1.51
CA ALA A 14 -5.21 3.63 1.00
C ALA A 14 -4.91 2.38 0.15
N CYS A 15 -3.85 2.43 -0.65
CA CYS A 15 -3.38 1.31 -1.43
C CYS A 15 -2.90 0.16 -0.52
N ALA A 16 -2.09 0.48 0.49
CA ALA A 16 -1.61 -0.48 1.47
C ALA A 16 -2.78 -1.16 2.23
N LEU A 17 -3.82 -0.41 2.59
CA LEU A 17 -5.02 -0.95 3.23
C LEU A 17 -5.81 -1.86 2.29
N ALA A 18 -6.07 -1.43 1.05
CA ALA A 18 -6.78 -2.25 0.07
C ALA A 18 -6.04 -3.55 -0.26
N MET A 19 -4.70 -3.52 -0.31
CA MET A 19 -3.87 -4.71 -0.44
C MET A 19 -4.06 -5.69 0.72
N VAL A 20 -4.07 -5.20 1.96
CA VAL A 20 -4.22 -6.06 3.14
C VAL A 20 -5.62 -6.67 3.23
N LEU A 21 -6.64 -5.91 2.81
CA LEU A 21 -8.03 -6.38 2.82
C LEU A 21 -8.37 -7.29 1.63
N GLY A 22 -7.49 -7.40 0.63
CA GLY A 22 -7.73 -8.22 -0.58
C GLY A 22 -8.95 -7.72 -1.35
N GLN A 23 -9.05 -6.40 -1.53
CA GLN A 23 -10.27 -5.74 -1.99
C GLN A 23 -10.75 -6.29 -3.35
N PRO A 24 -12.00 -6.78 -3.45
CA PRO A 24 -12.54 -7.30 -4.70
C PRO A 24 -12.56 -6.25 -5.80
N GLY A 25 -12.22 -6.65 -7.03
CA GLY A 25 -12.30 -5.78 -8.21
C GLY A 25 -11.08 -4.88 -8.45
N VAL A 26 -10.06 -4.93 -7.59
CA VAL A 26 -8.77 -4.24 -7.80
C VAL A 26 -7.69 -5.27 -8.14
N GLU A 27 -7.14 -5.19 -9.34
CA GLU A 27 -6.00 -6.02 -9.72
C GLU A 27 -4.70 -5.48 -9.10
N VAL A 28 -3.96 -6.36 -8.43
CA VAL A 28 -2.66 -6.06 -7.81
C VAL A 28 -1.59 -7.04 -8.29
N VAL A 29 -0.42 -6.52 -8.60
CA VAL A 29 0.76 -7.32 -8.96
C VAL A 29 1.74 -7.29 -7.80
N LEU A 30 1.98 -8.45 -7.20
CA LEU A 30 2.98 -8.61 -6.14
C LEU A 30 4.24 -9.26 -6.68
N ARG A 31 5.40 -8.80 -6.22
CA ARG A 31 6.70 -9.43 -6.49
C ARG A 31 7.39 -9.75 -5.19
N GLU A 32 7.97 -10.94 -5.10
CA GLU A 32 8.88 -11.26 -4.00
C GLU A 32 10.23 -10.61 -4.24
N GLN A 33 10.75 -9.94 -3.22
CA GLN A 33 12.07 -9.34 -3.24
C GLN A 33 12.75 -9.51 -1.88
N THR A 34 14.02 -9.91 -1.90
CA THR A 34 14.84 -10.00 -0.68
C THR A 34 15.43 -8.62 -0.39
N LEU A 35 14.93 -7.97 0.67
CA LEU A 35 15.26 -6.58 0.98
C LEU A 35 15.96 -6.46 2.34
N ARG A 36 16.94 -5.55 2.42
CA ARG A 36 17.56 -5.12 3.67
C ARG A 36 17.14 -3.69 3.96
N THR A 37 16.82 -3.41 5.23
CA THR A 37 16.66 -2.05 5.72
C THR A 37 18.04 -1.44 5.99
N VAL A 38 18.27 -0.25 5.43
CA VAL A 38 19.47 0.55 5.63
C VAL A 38 19.02 1.88 6.23
N VAL A 39 19.69 2.31 7.31
CA VAL A 39 19.46 3.63 7.92
C VAL A 39 20.77 4.39 7.81
N GLU A 40 20.75 5.51 7.10
CA GLU A 40 21.90 6.40 6.90
C GLU A 40 21.49 7.83 7.26
N GLY A 41 22.05 8.33 8.37
CA GLY A 41 21.54 9.56 9.00
C GLY A 41 20.06 9.41 9.36
N ASP A 42 19.23 10.32 8.85
CA ASP A 42 17.77 10.33 9.06
C ASP A 42 16.99 9.63 7.94
N VAL A 43 17.67 8.97 7.00
CA VAL A 43 17.02 8.32 5.85
C VAL A 43 16.96 6.82 6.07
N LEU A 44 15.74 6.27 5.96
CA LEU A 44 15.51 4.83 5.89
C LEU A 44 15.33 4.41 4.42
N ARG A 45 16.11 3.41 3.99
CA ARG A 45 16.03 2.81 2.64
C ARG A 45 15.78 1.31 2.74
N PHE A 46 15.09 0.78 1.75
CA PHE A 46 15.01 -0.66 1.50
C PHE A 46 15.78 -0.98 0.23
N GLU A 47 16.75 -1.89 0.32
CA GLU A 47 17.65 -2.21 -0.79
C GLU A 47 17.65 -3.71 -1.08
N PRO A 48 17.69 -4.13 -2.35
CA PRO A 48 17.87 -5.54 -2.70
C PRO A 48 19.18 -6.06 -2.14
N HIS A 49 19.12 -7.13 -1.35
CA HIS A 49 20.30 -7.67 -0.69
C HIS A 49 20.15 -9.19 -0.50
N PRO A 50 21.13 -10.03 -0.88
CA PRO A 50 21.02 -11.49 -0.78
C PRO A 50 20.76 -11.99 0.65
N GLY A 51 21.35 -11.33 1.66
CA GLY A 51 21.10 -11.62 3.08
C GLY A 51 19.94 -10.82 3.71
N GLY A 52 19.09 -10.20 2.90
CA GLY A 52 17.92 -9.46 3.37
C GLY A 52 16.75 -10.38 3.77
N ARG A 53 15.58 -9.80 4.03
CA ARG A 53 14.34 -10.52 4.32
C ARG A 53 13.49 -10.67 3.07
N PRO A 54 12.96 -11.86 2.75
CA PRO A 54 11.94 -12.01 1.73
C PRO A 54 10.74 -11.12 2.05
N THR A 55 10.38 -10.26 1.11
CA THR A 55 9.33 -9.25 1.25
C THR A 55 8.47 -9.27 -0.01
N ARG A 56 7.14 -9.26 0.15
CA ARG A 56 6.22 -9.07 -0.98
C ARG A 56 6.06 -7.57 -1.21
N VAL A 57 6.44 -7.10 -2.39
CA VAL A 57 6.39 -5.71 -2.80
C VAL A 57 5.27 -5.55 -3.82
N LEU A 58 4.45 -4.50 -3.66
CA LEU A 58 3.50 -4.11 -4.70
C LEU A 58 4.28 -3.56 -5.90
N ALA A 59 4.17 -4.23 -7.03
CA ALA A 59 4.84 -3.84 -8.27
C ALA A 59 3.89 -3.26 -9.32
N GLY A 60 2.58 -3.35 -9.08
CA GLY A 60 1.55 -2.80 -9.97
C GLY A 60 0.18 -2.82 -9.32
N LEU A 61 -0.63 -1.84 -9.69
CA LEU A 61 -2.00 -1.62 -9.24
C LEU A 61 -2.81 -1.14 -10.43
N ASP A 62 -4.05 -1.57 -10.56
CA ASP A 62 -4.99 -0.94 -11.50
C ASP A 62 -5.28 0.50 -11.07
N ALA A 63 -4.58 1.44 -11.71
CA ALA A 63 -4.68 2.87 -11.42
C ALA A 63 -6.04 3.48 -11.80
N THR A 64 -6.88 2.76 -12.55
CA THR A 64 -8.22 3.23 -12.94
C THR A 64 -9.28 2.69 -11.98
N ALA A 65 -9.26 1.39 -11.69
CA ALA A 65 -10.25 0.77 -10.82
C ALA A 65 -10.06 1.12 -9.33
N PHE A 66 -8.81 1.31 -8.91
CA PHE A 66 -8.49 1.53 -7.50
C PHE A 66 -9.10 2.82 -6.92
N PRO A 67 -8.93 4.02 -7.53
CA PRO A 67 -9.49 5.25 -6.97
C PRO A 67 -11.02 5.20 -6.83
N GLU A 68 -11.72 4.69 -7.84
CA GLU A 68 -13.18 4.56 -7.84
C GLU A 68 -13.67 3.62 -6.73
N THR A 69 -13.01 2.47 -6.59
CA THR A 69 -13.33 1.48 -5.56
C THR A 69 -13.05 2.03 -4.16
N TRP A 70 -11.95 2.76 -3.99
CA TRP A 70 -11.59 3.40 -2.73
C TRP A 70 -12.60 4.48 -2.32
N LEU A 71 -12.92 5.40 -3.22
CA LEU A 71 -13.89 6.48 -2.96
C LEU A 71 -15.25 5.92 -2.58
N THR A 72 -15.73 4.91 -3.32
CA THR A 72 -16.99 4.22 -3.02
C THR A 72 -17.00 3.62 -1.60
N ALA A 73 -15.89 2.99 -1.19
CA ALA A 73 -15.76 2.42 0.15
C ALA A 73 -15.79 3.50 1.24
N VAL A 74 -15.06 4.60 1.05
CA VAL A 74 -15.01 5.73 1.98
C VAL A 74 -16.38 6.40 2.12
N GLU A 75 -17.05 6.70 1.01
CA GLU A 75 -18.39 7.30 1.01
C GLU A 75 -19.42 6.41 1.69
N THR A 76 -19.33 5.09 1.48
CA THR A 76 -20.23 4.12 2.11
C THR A 76 -20.01 4.05 3.62
N ALA A 77 -18.76 4.00 4.06
CA ALA A 77 -18.42 4.04 5.48
C ALA A 77 -18.90 5.34 6.13
N HIS A 78 -18.70 6.49 5.47
CA HIS A 78 -19.15 7.79 5.98
C HIS A 78 -20.68 7.84 6.17
N ARG A 79 -21.46 7.35 5.19
CA ARG A 79 -22.93 7.29 5.28
C ARG A 79 -23.45 6.36 6.37
N THR A 80 -22.70 5.30 6.69
CA THR A 80 -23.10 4.32 7.71
C THR A 80 -22.75 4.78 9.13
N ALA A 81 -21.79 5.72 9.25
CA ALA A 81 -21.38 6.31 10.52
C ALA A 81 -22.21 7.54 10.93
N ALA A 82 -23.09 8.04 10.06
CA ALA A 82 -24.00 9.16 10.29
C ALA A 82 -25.40 8.67 10.69
#